data_AF-A0A1I5HTT0-F1
#
_entry.id   AF-A0A1I5HTT0-F1
#
_cell.length_a   1.000
_cell.length_b   1.000
_cell.length_c   1.000
_cell.angle_alpha   90.00
_cell.angle_beta   90.00
_cell.angle_gamma   90.00
#
_symmetry.space_group_name_H-M   'P 1'
#
loop_
_entity.id
_entity.type
_entity.pdbx_description
1 polymer ?
#
loop_
_entity_poly.entity_id
_entity_poly.type
_entity_poly.pdbx_seq_one_letter_code
_entity_poly.pdbx_strand_id
1 'polypeptide(L)'
;MKKSLFSLSLISLFTVIIFACGDKPAPTPQKTPEQLAVEALTGSGSQTWGIAGGGSVTRSGSTVTDQYQNFELILNSGSAKTYTTRNNNDLFDNSGNWSFAGTNFDKFSLTGAKPAAGREISFTRTGDNLRLEFNIPAPGARINGTFAVAGSYVFNLVKK
;
A
#
# COMPACT_ATOMS: atom_id res chain seq x y z
N MET A 1 -73.03 -55.02 14.90
CA MET A 1 -72.84 -53.56 15.07
C MET A 1 -72.28 -52.97 13.77
N LYS A 2 -73.01 -52.01 13.19
CA LYS A 2 -72.63 -50.91 12.26
C LYS A 2 -71.48 -51.17 11.25
N LYS A 3 -71.78 -51.44 9.97
CA LYS A 3 -71.96 -50.53 8.80
C LYS A 3 -70.64 -50.13 8.09
N SER A 4 -70.44 -50.74 6.91
CA SER A 4 -70.08 -50.25 5.55
C SER A 4 -69.46 -48.84 5.35
N LEU A 5 -68.88 -48.66 4.14
CA LEU A 5 -68.50 -47.44 3.39
C LEU A 5 -66.98 -47.15 3.47
N PHE A 6 -66.21 -46.75 2.44
CA PHE A 6 -66.43 -46.10 1.13
C PHE A 6 -65.05 -46.13 0.40
N SER A 7 -64.90 -46.54 -0.86
CA SER A 7 -65.08 -45.78 -2.12
C SER A 7 -63.94 -44.81 -2.51
N LEU A 8 -63.42 -45.04 -3.74
CA LEU A 8 -63.01 -44.09 -4.80
C LEU A 8 -61.71 -43.23 -4.75
N SER A 9 -60.88 -43.46 -5.79
CA SER A 9 -60.30 -42.52 -6.79
C SER A 9 -59.78 -41.13 -6.41
N LEU A 10 -58.56 -40.79 -6.88
CA LEU A 10 -58.20 -39.56 -7.67
C LEU A 10 -56.66 -39.53 -7.89
N ILE A 11 -56.11 -39.58 -9.12
CA ILE A 11 -55.87 -38.48 -10.09
C ILE A 11 -54.61 -37.62 -9.81
N SER A 12 -53.70 -37.67 -10.78
CA SER A 12 -52.89 -36.57 -11.35
C SER A 12 -51.81 -35.87 -10.51
N LEU A 13 -50.61 -35.73 -11.08
CA LEU A 13 -50.23 -34.52 -11.84
C LEU A 13 -48.71 -34.31 -11.79
N PHE A 14 -48.12 -34.26 -12.98
CA PHE A 14 -46.98 -33.43 -13.39
C PHE A 14 -46.27 -32.59 -12.31
N THR A 15 -44.96 -32.76 -12.16
CA THR A 15 -44.09 -31.67 -11.71
C THR A 15 -42.83 -31.64 -12.56
N VAL A 16 -42.86 -30.73 -13.53
CA VAL A 16 -41.69 -30.15 -14.20
C VAL A 16 -40.98 -29.29 -13.16
N ILE A 17 -39.69 -29.55 -12.90
CA ILE A 17 -38.82 -28.62 -12.16
C ILE A 17 -37.67 -28.20 -13.08
N ILE A 18 -37.95 -27.10 -13.78
CA ILE A 18 -37.11 -25.92 -14.07
C ILE A 18 -35.59 -26.02 -13.92
N PHE A 19 -34.94 -25.63 -15.03
CA PHE A 19 -33.55 -25.19 -15.16
C PHE A 19 -33.14 -24.23 -14.04
N ALA A 20 -32.07 -24.56 -13.32
CA ALA A 20 -31.22 -23.58 -12.65
C ALA A 20 -29.85 -23.63 -13.31
N CYS A 21 -29.65 -22.74 -14.29
CA CYS A 21 -28.34 -22.44 -14.85
C CYS A 21 -27.47 -21.93 -13.70
N GLY A 22 -26.42 -22.68 -13.36
CA GLY A 22 -25.48 -22.28 -12.32
C GLY A 22 -24.67 -21.08 -12.78
N ASP A 23 -25.09 -19.88 -12.35
CA ASP A 23 -24.27 -18.68 -12.39
C ASP A 23 -23.01 -18.93 -11.56
N LYS A 24 -21.95 -19.39 -12.22
CA LYS A 24 -20.61 -19.32 -11.65
C LYS A 24 -20.30 -17.82 -11.55
N PRO A 25 -19.99 -17.27 -10.36
CA PRO A 25 -19.56 -15.89 -10.28
C PRO A 25 -18.38 -15.70 -11.23
N ALA A 26 -18.49 -14.72 -12.12
CA ALA A 26 -17.40 -14.38 -13.02
C ALA A 26 -16.13 -14.13 -12.18
N PRO A 27 -14.97 -14.65 -12.61
CA PRO A 27 -13.72 -14.43 -11.86
C PRO A 27 -13.51 -12.92 -11.70
N THR A 28 -13.26 -12.49 -10.47
CA THR A 28 -12.87 -11.10 -10.21
C THR A 28 -11.61 -10.80 -11.01
N PRO A 29 -11.54 -9.64 -11.70
CA PRO A 29 -10.34 -9.27 -12.45
C PRO A 29 -9.11 -9.33 -11.55
N GLN A 30 -8.12 -10.12 -11.95
CA GLN A 30 -6.86 -10.22 -11.22
C GLN A 30 -6.10 -8.90 -11.33
N LYS A 31 -5.69 -8.34 -10.18
CA LYS A 31 -4.90 -7.11 -10.15
C LYS A 31 -3.53 -7.33 -10.79
N THR A 32 -3.07 -6.33 -11.55
CA THR A 32 -1.72 -6.32 -12.12
C THR A 32 -0.67 -6.08 -11.02
N PRO A 33 0.61 -6.43 -11.26
CA PRO A 33 1.69 -6.12 -10.31
C PRO A 33 1.76 -4.62 -9.95
N GLU A 34 1.60 -3.74 -10.93
CA GLU A 34 1.55 -2.30 -10.68
C GLU A 34 0.39 -1.91 -9.77
N GLN A 35 -0.81 -2.45 -10.01
CA GLN A 35 -1.99 -2.16 -9.18
C GLN A 35 -1.77 -2.61 -7.72
N LEU A 36 -1.16 -3.78 -7.51
CA LEU A 36 -0.81 -4.27 -6.18
C LEU A 36 0.24 -3.38 -5.50
N ALA A 37 1.24 -2.93 -6.23
CA ALA A 37 2.28 -2.03 -5.74
C ALA A 37 1.70 -0.64 -5.36
N VAL A 38 0.79 -0.10 -6.18
CA VAL A 38 0.08 1.15 -5.87
C VAL A 38 -0.73 0.96 -4.60
N GLU A 39 -1.56 -0.09 -4.52
CA GLU A 39 -2.36 -0.38 -3.33
C GLU A 39 -1.52 -0.62 -2.07
N ALA A 40 -0.33 -1.21 -2.23
CA ALA A 40 0.61 -1.37 -1.14
C ALA A 40 1.06 -0.01 -0.58
N LEU A 41 1.32 0.98 -1.44
CA LEU A 41 1.79 2.31 -1.04
C LEU A 41 0.66 3.27 -0.64
N THR A 42 -0.51 3.18 -1.25
CA THR A 42 -1.58 4.20 -1.14
C THR A 42 -2.91 3.67 -0.62
N GLY A 43 -3.02 2.37 -0.33
CA GLY A 43 -4.30 1.74 -0.01
C GLY A 43 -5.30 1.95 -1.15
N SER A 44 -6.52 2.41 -0.82
CA SER A 44 -7.57 2.68 -1.80
C SER A 44 -7.44 4.03 -2.52
N GLY A 45 -6.38 4.81 -2.27
CA GLY A 45 -6.12 6.03 -3.02
C GLY A 45 -5.19 7.01 -2.33
N SER A 46 -5.27 7.12 -1.00
CA SER A 46 -4.37 7.94 -0.20
C SER A 46 -4.07 7.21 1.10
N GLN A 47 -2.79 7.10 1.46
CA GLN A 47 -2.39 6.47 2.71
C GLN A 47 -1.34 7.30 3.43
N THR A 48 -1.54 7.47 4.73
CA THR A 48 -0.55 8.05 5.64
C THR A 48 0.22 6.92 6.32
N TRP A 49 1.54 6.99 6.20
CA TRP A 49 2.49 6.11 6.88
C TRP A 49 3.29 6.96 7.86
N GLY A 50 3.47 6.49 9.09
CA GLY A 50 4.19 7.27 10.09
C GLY A 50 4.97 6.42 11.07
N ILE A 51 5.78 7.09 11.89
CA ILE A 51 6.54 6.43 12.96
C ILE A 51 5.70 6.20 14.22
N ALA A 52 4.66 7.02 14.42
CA ALA A 52 3.71 6.84 15.51
C ALA A 52 3.08 5.43 15.45
N GLY A 53 2.96 4.76 16.60
CA GLY A 53 2.43 3.39 16.67
C GLY A 53 3.47 2.28 16.57
N GLY A 54 4.76 2.57 16.72
CA GLY A 54 5.83 1.57 16.82
C GLY A 54 6.82 1.53 15.65
N GLY A 55 6.82 2.55 14.79
CA GLY A 55 7.80 2.69 13.73
C GLY A 55 9.21 3.05 14.24
N SER A 56 10.18 2.98 13.34
CA SER A 56 11.58 3.28 13.65
C SER A 56 12.35 3.79 12.43
N VAL A 57 13.44 4.51 12.68
CA VAL A 57 14.41 4.91 11.65
C VAL A 57 15.79 4.46 12.08
N THR A 58 16.49 3.81 11.15
CA THR A 58 17.92 3.55 11.29
C THR A 58 18.67 4.21 10.15
N ARG A 59 19.89 4.69 10.46
CA ARG A 59 20.86 5.20 9.50
C ARG A 59 22.18 4.48 9.71
N SER A 60 22.64 3.78 8.68
CA SER A 60 23.87 2.99 8.71
C SER A 60 23.92 2.02 9.92
N GLY A 61 22.78 1.42 10.25
CA GLY A 61 22.63 0.49 11.38
C GLY A 61 22.36 1.14 12.74
N SER A 62 22.56 2.45 12.91
CA SER A 62 22.27 3.16 14.15
C SER A 62 20.85 3.68 14.17
N THR A 63 20.14 3.49 15.29
CA THR A 63 18.81 4.07 15.50
C THR A 63 18.90 5.59 15.60
N VAL A 64 18.06 6.29 14.82
CA VAL A 64 17.95 7.76 14.78
C VAL A 64 16.47 8.21 14.84
N THR A 65 15.58 7.37 15.34
CA THR A 65 14.12 7.63 15.41
C THR A 65 13.77 8.91 16.17
N ASP A 66 14.60 9.32 17.14
CA ASP A 66 14.49 10.59 17.87
C ASP A 66 14.57 11.82 16.97
N GLN A 67 15.24 11.72 15.81
CA GLN A 67 15.35 12.80 14.83
C GLN A 67 14.12 12.92 13.93
N TYR A 68 13.25 11.90 13.92
CA TYR A 68 12.09 11.78 13.03
C TYR A 68 10.79 11.64 13.84
N GLN A 69 10.75 12.17 15.06
CA GLN A 69 9.54 12.10 15.90
C GLN A 69 8.33 12.65 15.14
N ASN A 70 7.24 11.89 15.13
CA ASN A 70 6.01 12.20 14.39
C ASN A 70 6.20 12.31 12.86
N PHE A 71 7.22 11.67 12.28
CA PHE A 71 7.36 11.59 10.83
C PHE A 71 6.10 10.99 10.19
N GLU A 72 5.66 11.64 9.11
CA GLU A 72 4.58 11.15 8.25
C GLU A 72 5.01 11.23 6.78
N LEU A 73 4.68 10.20 6.03
CA LEU A 73 4.70 10.14 4.57
C LEU A 73 3.28 9.84 4.10
N ILE A 74 2.68 10.77 3.39
CA ILE A 74 1.37 10.60 2.76
C ILE A 74 1.60 10.36 1.27
N LEU A 75 1.10 9.24 0.73
CA LEU A 75 1.17 8.90 -0.69
C LEU A 75 -0.23 8.85 -1.28
N ASN A 76 -0.42 9.51 -2.41
CA ASN A 76 -1.68 9.59 -3.15
C ASN A 76 -1.52 8.96 -4.54
N SER A 77 -2.47 8.13 -4.98
CA SER A 77 -2.44 7.44 -6.28
C SER A 77 -3.32 8.11 -7.35
N GLY A 78 -3.71 9.37 -7.16
CA GLY A 78 -4.38 10.16 -8.19
C GLY A 78 -3.54 10.27 -9.46
N SER A 79 -4.08 10.90 -10.51
CA SER A 79 -3.41 11.03 -11.81
C SER A 79 -2.00 11.61 -11.72
N ALA A 80 -1.77 12.54 -10.78
CA ALA A 80 -0.48 13.17 -10.55
C ALA A 80 0.46 12.38 -9.61
N LYS A 81 -0.02 11.31 -8.96
CA LYS A 81 0.72 10.52 -7.94
C LYS A 81 1.53 11.41 -6.98
N THR A 82 0.85 12.11 -6.08
CA THR A 82 1.50 13.09 -5.19
C THR A 82 1.96 12.47 -3.87
N TYR A 83 2.94 13.11 -3.23
CA TYR A 83 3.33 12.80 -1.86
C TYR A 83 3.40 14.06 -1.00
N THR A 84 3.32 13.87 0.32
CA THR A 84 3.56 14.91 1.33
C THR A 84 4.34 14.30 2.48
N THR A 85 5.30 15.03 3.05
CA THR A 85 5.99 14.61 4.26
C THR A 85 5.87 15.62 5.39
N ARG A 86 5.97 15.14 6.63
CA ARG A 86 6.01 15.96 7.84
C ARG A 86 7.08 15.44 8.79
N ASN A 87 7.67 16.33 9.59
CA ASN A 87 8.74 15.99 10.54
C ASN A 87 9.86 15.16 9.88
N ASN A 88 10.22 15.55 8.66
CA ASN A 88 11.14 14.82 7.79
C ASN A 88 12.63 15.12 8.06
N ASN A 89 12.93 15.99 9.01
CA ASN A 89 14.30 16.40 9.38
C ASN A 89 15.17 16.77 8.16
N ASP A 90 14.60 17.52 7.21
CA ASP A 90 15.23 17.94 5.96
C ASP A 90 15.69 16.80 5.04
N LEU A 91 15.25 15.57 5.29
CA LEU A 91 15.59 14.41 4.45
C LEU A 91 14.76 14.37 3.17
N PHE A 92 13.49 14.76 3.28
CA PHE A 92 12.50 14.75 2.21
C PHE A 92 11.96 16.15 1.98
N ASP A 93 11.55 16.47 0.75
CA ASP A 93 10.75 17.67 0.52
C ASP A 93 9.38 17.52 1.17
N ASN A 94 8.76 18.65 1.52
CA ASN A 94 7.44 18.65 2.16
C ASN A 94 6.35 18.09 1.23
N SER A 95 6.53 18.18 -0.09
CA SER A 95 5.60 17.66 -1.08
C SER A 95 6.24 17.51 -2.46
N GLY A 96 5.67 16.64 -3.28
CA GLY A 96 6.04 16.47 -4.67
C GLY A 96 5.23 15.37 -5.34
N ASN A 97 5.82 14.70 -6.32
CA ASN A 97 5.27 13.56 -7.03
C ASN A 97 6.13 12.32 -6.76
N TRP A 98 5.51 11.15 -6.85
CA TRP A 98 6.19 9.88 -6.78
C TRP A 98 5.90 9.04 -8.03
N SER A 99 6.85 8.20 -8.40
CA SER A 99 6.72 7.26 -9.51
C SER A 99 7.51 5.99 -9.22
N PHE A 100 7.11 4.87 -9.81
CA PHE A 100 7.92 3.66 -9.72
C PHE A 100 9.26 3.84 -10.44
N ALA A 101 10.32 3.30 -9.82
CA ALA A 101 11.64 3.24 -10.42
C ALA A 101 11.80 1.84 -11.05
N GLY A 102 11.93 1.79 -12.37
CA GLY A 102 11.99 0.54 -13.13
C GLY A 102 10.63 -0.13 -13.34
N THR A 103 10.66 -1.38 -13.80
CA THR A 103 9.47 -2.14 -14.25
C THR A 103 8.99 -3.20 -13.27
N ASN A 104 9.74 -3.43 -12.18
CA ASN A 104 9.41 -4.45 -11.17
C ASN A 104 8.43 -3.95 -10.11
N PHE A 105 8.20 -2.63 -10.05
CA PHE A 105 7.30 -1.97 -9.08
C PHE A 105 7.64 -2.26 -7.62
N ASP A 106 8.89 -2.60 -7.32
CA ASP A 106 9.46 -2.85 -5.99
C ASP A 106 10.16 -1.62 -5.39
N LYS A 107 10.36 -0.59 -6.22
CA LYS A 107 10.96 0.68 -5.85
C LYS A 107 10.16 1.86 -6.39
N PHE A 108 10.18 2.96 -5.66
CA PHE A 108 9.68 4.24 -6.14
C PHE A 108 10.72 5.35 -5.93
N SER A 109 10.52 6.48 -6.57
CA SER A 109 11.33 7.69 -6.39
C SER A 109 10.42 8.87 -6.11
N LEU A 110 10.98 9.88 -5.42
CA LEU A 110 10.29 11.12 -5.08
C LEU A 110 10.91 12.27 -5.87
N THR A 111 10.09 13.16 -6.42
CA THR A 111 10.57 14.43 -6.97
C THR A 111 10.89 15.41 -5.83
N GLY A 112 11.81 16.35 -6.07
CA GLY A 112 12.19 17.33 -5.04
C GLY A 112 13.65 17.76 -5.13
N ALA A 113 14.10 18.50 -4.13
CA ALA A 113 15.45 19.05 -4.01
C ALA A 113 16.22 18.57 -2.77
N LYS A 114 15.53 17.88 -1.85
CA LYS A 114 16.11 17.32 -0.62
C LYS A 114 16.81 15.99 -0.89
N PRO A 115 17.66 15.50 0.03
CA PRO A 115 18.58 14.40 -0.28
C PRO A 115 17.93 13.04 -0.63
N ALA A 116 16.70 12.77 -0.17
CA ALA A 116 15.94 11.58 -0.60
C ALA A 116 15.32 11.72 -2.01
N ALA A 117 15.25 12.92 -2.57
CA ALA A 117 14.70 13.14 -3.91
C ALA A 117 15.56 12.46 -4.98
N GLY A 118 14.89 11.87 -5.97
CA GLY A 118 15.49 11.10 -7.06
C GLY A 118 16.24 9.83 -6.60
N ARG A 119 16.18 9.47 -5.32
CA ARG A 119 16.70 8.18 -4.85
C ARG A 119 15.68 7.09 -5.17
N GLU A 120 16.17 5.91 -5.51
CA GLU A 120 15.32 4.72 -5.54
C GLU A 120 15.08 4.26 -4.10
N ILE A 121 13.82 4.20 -3.71
CA ILE A 121 13.34 3.75 -2.40
C ILE A 121 12.68 2.40 -2.60
N SER A 122 13.35 1.35 -2.13
CA SER A 122 12.76 0.01 -2.09
C SER A 122 11.70 -0.03 -1.00
N PHE A 123 10.60 -0.73 -1.24
CA PHE A 123 9.54 -0.83 -0.25
C PHE A 123 9.04 -2.26 -0.08
N THR A 124 8.56 -2.57 1.12
CA THR A 124 7.87 -3.82 1.42
C THR A 124 6.76 -3.54 2.40
N ARG A 125 5.53 -3.90 2.04
CA ARG A 125 4.37 -3.82 2.94
C ARG A 125 4.08 -5.18 3.54
N THR A 126 3.85 -5.21 4.85
CA THR A 126 3.40 -6.40 5.58
C THR A 126 2.29 -6.00 6.54
N GLY A 127 1.04 -6.29 6.14
CA GLY A 127 -0.15 -5.83 6.86
C GLY A 127 -0.22 -4.29 6.91
N ASP A 128 -0.15 -3.76 8.13
CA ASP A 128 -0.14 -2.32 8.42
C ASP A 128 1.27 -1.74 8.60
N ASN A 129 2.31 -2.49 8.24
CA ASN A 129 3.69 -2.00 8.26
C ASN A 129 4.19 -1.75 6.84
N LEU A 130 4.93 -0.66 6.65
CA LEU A 130 5.65 -0.33 5.43
C LEU A 130 7.12 -0.11 5.77
N ARG A 131 7.99 -0.94 5.20
CA ARG A 131 9.44 -0.78 5.30
C ARG A 131 9.95 -0.08 4.05
N LEU A 132 10.70 1.00 4.22
CA LEU A 132 11.38 1.75 3.16
C LEU A 132 12.89 1.65 3.32
N GLU A 133 13.61 1.42 2.23
CA GLU A 133 15.06 1.32 2.21
C GLU A 133 15.66 2.11 1.06
N PHE A 134 16.63 2.96 1.36
CA PHE A 134 17.34 3.76 0.36
C PHE A 134 18.70 4.21 0.87
N ASN A 135 19.57 4.62 -0.04
CA ASN A 135 20.90 5.12 0.28
C ASN A 135 21.08 6.57 -0.18
N ILE A 136 21.61 7.39 0.70
CA ILE A 136 22.09 8.74 0.37
C ILE A 136 23.62 8.67 0.29
N PRO A 137 24.22 8.88 -0.90
CA PRO A 137 25.66 8.83 -1.06
C PRO A 137 26.36 9.92 -0.25
N ALA A 138 27.59 9.64 0.20
CA ALA A 138 28.44 10.63 0.82
C ALA A 138 28.62 11.84 -0.11
N PRO A 139 28.41 13.09 0.35
CA PRO A 139 28.69 14.25 -0.47
C PRO A 139 30.19 14.31 -0.76
N GLY A 140 30.60 14.09 -2.01
CA GLY A 140 31.95 14.44 -2.48
C GLY A 140 32.16 15.96 -2.52
N ALA A 141 31.06 16.70 -2.67
CA ALA A 141 30.88 18.13 -2.43
C ALA A 141 29.41 18.33 -2.04
N ARG A 142 29.11 19.34 -1.23
CA ARG A 142 27.76 19.62 -0.67
C ARG A 142 26.64 19.41 -1.71
N ILE A 143 25.75 18.45 -1.46
CA ILE A 143 24.50 18.34 -2.23
C ILE A 143 23.54 19.39 -1.65
N ASN A 144 23.35 20.48 -2.39
CA ASN A 144 22.24 21.42 -2.19
C ASN A 144 22.12 22.07 -0.79
N GLY A 145 23.26 22.35 -0.14
CA GLY A 145 23.33 23.17 1.08
C GLY A 145 22.62 22.62 2.32
N THR A 146 22.09 21.41 2.28
CA THR A 146 21.29 20.80 3.35
C THR A 146 22.00 19.57 3.91
N PHE A 147 22.21 19.53 5.22
CA PHE A 147 22.89 18.43 5.91
C PHE A 147 21.95 17.23 6.12
N ALA A 148 21.50 16.54 5.07
CA ALA A 148 21.17 15.13 5.30
C ALA A 148 22.49 14.37 5.40
N VAL A 149 22.63 13.62 6.49
CA VAL A 149 23.82 12.80 6.72
C VAL A 149 23.75 11.62 5.77
N ALA A 150 24.78 11.45 4.96
CA ALA A 150 24.90 10.29 4.09
C ALA A 150 24.77 8.97 4.85
N GLY A 151 24.29 7.94 4.16
CA GLY A 151 24.14 6.61 4.72
C GLY A 151 22.96 5.85 4.13
N SER A 152 22.88 4.59 4.55
CA SER A 152 21.75 3.70 4.26
C SER A 152 20.64 3.93 5.27
N TYR A 153 19.47 4.33 4.81
CA TYR A 153 18.30 4.58 5.63
C TYR A 153 17.34 3.40 5.56
N VAL A 154 16.79 3.04 6.72
CA VAL A 154 15.64 2.13 6.83
C VAL A 154 14.58 2.83 7.67
N PHE A 155 13.42 3.07 7.08
CA PHE A 155 12.23 3.53 7.78
C PHE A 155 11.27 2.34 7.92
N ASN A 156 10.94 1.98 9.15
CA ASN A 156 9.81 1.09 9.44
C ASN A 156 8.65 1.98 9.85
N LEU A 157 7.63 2.04 9.00
CA LEU A 157 6.46 2.90 9.17
C LEU A 157 5.23 2.05 9.45
N VAL A 158 4.29 2.64 10.16
CA VAL A 158 3.00 2.04 10.50
C VAL A 158 1.91 2.83 9.79
N LYS A 159 0.90 2.11 9.31
CA LYS A 159 -0.31 2.67 8.71
C LYS A 159 -1.05 3.50 9.77
N LYS A 160 -1.44 4.72 9.40
CA LYS A 160 -2.29 5.59 10.22
C LYS A 160 -3.73 5.61 9.70
#